data_AF-A0A7X6Y2D1-F1
#
_entry.id   AF-A0A7X6Y2D1-F1
#
_cell.length_a   1.000
_cell.length_b   1.000
_cell.length_c   1.000
_cell.angle_alpha   90.00
_cell.angle_beta   90.00
_cell.angle_gamma   90.00
#
_symmetry.space_group_name_H-M   'P 1'
#
loop_
_entity.id
_entity.type
_entity.pdbx_description
1 polymer ?
#
loop_
_entity_poly.entity_id
_entity_poly.type
_entity_poly.pdbx_seq_one_letter_code
_entity_poly.pdbx_strand_id
1 'polypeptide(L)'
;MKKQLNISWDGIQDATGYLFSFAKSLSCAVKNSSWPEYAEDIVATSGFAFRMWVSADLCPSATSIWSFDCQKPWVENGGLLCDYVGRYWNQERIEKEKRLEAIRNVKSSIDRGIPAISWDIGVPEWGLITGYDDAIQMFYTLPINAEKADPTSSAYNTVEMPYDVLGKREIPILSVLTITGKSDKTKEDILHGTIKLAVNHLKGGEWCDNAKGLDAYPALIRIFEENPGFAASWNAEYFLGTYGALKEYAYKYFEKVGMIELAEIYKAVFNAWMEAFKIKTNEDATAAEVRERIASLLNSAYKNEEEAVKVMESLAI
;
A
#
# COMPACT_ATOMS: atom_id res chain seq x y z
N MET A 1 18.83 13.69 -22.16
CA MET A 1 17.64 14.52 -21.85
C MET A 1 17.50 14.56 -20.34
N LYS A 2 16.95 15.65 -19.79
CA LYS A 2 16.72 15.79 -18.34
C LYS A 2 15.29 16.27 -18.12
N LYS A 3 14.57 15.60 -17.21
CA LYS A 3 13.22 16.01 -16.80
C LYS A 3 13.00 15.66 -15.33
N GLN A 4 12.41 16.57 -14.58
CA GLN A 4 12.06 16.34 -13.18
C GLN A 4 10.70 16.97 -12.91
N LEU A 5 9.80 16.19 -12.32
CA LEU A 5 8.47 16.63 -11.91
C LEU A 5 8.56 17.26 -10.52
N ASN A 6 7.81 18.33 -10.30
CA ASN A 6 7.68 18.95 -8.98
C ASN A 6 6.54 18.27 -8.22
N ILE A 7 6.85 17.20 -7.49
CA ILE A 7 5.87 16.34 -6.80
C ILE A 7 6.29 16.19 -5.34
N SER A 8 5.32 16.31 -4.44
CA SER A 8 5.46 16.04 -3.00
C SER A 8 4.35 15.09 -2.53
N TRP A 9 4.41 14.67 -1.28
CA TRP A 9 3.35 13.88 -0.63
C TRP A 9 2.14 14.72 -0.19
N ASP A 10 2.15 16.04 -0.45
CA ASP A 10 1.14 16.95 0.07
C ASP A 10 -0.26 16.62 -0.46
N GLY A 11 -1.23 16.61 0.46
CA GLY A 11 -2.62 16.30 0.18
C GLY A 11 -2.86 14.87 -0.29
N ILE A 12 -2.00 13.92 0.12
CA ILE A 12 -2.33 12.50 0.16
C ILE A 12 -2.83 12.19 1.58
N GLN A 13 -4.01 11.60 1.67
CA GLN A 13 -4.65 11.32 2.95
C GLN A 13 -3.88 10.22 3.70
N ASP A 14 -3.46 10.51 4.93
CA ASP A 14 -2.70 9.58 5.77
C ASP A 14 -3.01 9.86 7.24
N ALA A 15 -4.06 9.20 7.76
CA ALA A 15 -4.57 9.48 9.10
C ALA A 15 -3.61 9.10 10.24
N THR A 16 -2.62 8.25 9.97
CA THR A 16 -1.73 7.67 10.98
C THR A 16 -0.27 8.08 10.79
N GLY A 17 0.09 8.61 9.61
CA GLY A 17 1.47 8.80 9.18
C GLY A 17 2.16 7.50 8.75
N TYR A 18 1.42 6.38 8.75
CA TYR A 18 1.89 5.03 8.43
C TYR A 18 1.14 4.43 7.24
N LEU A 19 0.42 5.22 6.43
CA LEU A 19 -0.27 4.69 5.25
C LEU A 19 0.67 3.82 4.43
N PHE A 20 0.15 2.64 4.07
CA PHE A 20 0.88 1.65 3.30
C PHE A 20 1.60 2.27 2.08
N SER A 21 2.91 2.05 2.01
CA SER A 21 3.79 2.81 1.13
C SER A 21 3.41 2.72 -0.36
N PHE A 22 2.94 1.54 -0.81
CA PHE A 22 2.44 1.40 -2.18
C PHE A 22 1.15 2.19 -2.41
N ALA A 23 0.19 2.11 -1.49
CA ALA A 23 -1.08 2.83 -1.61
C ALA A 23 -0.86 4.35 -1.65
N LYS A 24 0.03 4.86 -0.79
CA LYS A 24 0.44 6.27 -0.77
C LYS A 24 1.10 6.68 -2.09
N SER A 25 2.02 5.87 -2.60
CA SER A 25 2.70 6.09 -3.90
C SER A 25 1.72 6.07 -5.06
N LEU A 26 0.80 5.10 -5.10
CA LEU A 26 -0.21 4.96 -6.14
C LEU A 26 -1.16 6.16 -6.14
N SER A 27 -1.72 6.52 -4.99
CA SER A 27 -2.59 7.70 -4.85
C SER A 27 -1.88 8.98 -5.32
N CYS A 28 -0.62 9.15 -4.93
CA CYS A 28 0.20 10.30 -5.34
C CYS A 28 0.46 10.35 -6.84
N ALA A 29 0.79 9.21 -7.45
CA ALA A 29 0.99 9.12 -8.90
C ALA A 29 -0.30 9.43 -9.67
N VAL A 30 -1.45 8.94 -9.21
CA VAL A 30 -2.76 9.23 -9.81
C VAL A 30 -3.12 10.71 -9.64
N LYS A 31 -2.91 11.29 -8.46
CA LYS A 31 -3.14 12.72 -8.18
C LYS A 31 -2.35 13.63 -9.12
N ASN A 32 -1.13 13.23 -9.47
CA ASN A 32 -0.26 13.98 -10.38
C ASN A 32 -0.36 13.50 -11.84
N SER A 33 -1.43 12.78 -12.18
CA SER A 33 -1.73 12.36 -13.55
C SER A 33 -2.80 13.21 -14.21
N SER A 34 -3.24 12.82 -15.42
CA SER A 34 -4.40 13.42 -16.07
C SER A 34 -5.75 13.01 -15.46
N TRP A 35 -5.75 12.15 -14.43
CA TRP A 35 -6.95 11.61 -13.77
C TRP A 35 -6.91 11.78 -12.24
N PRO A 36 -6.67 13.01 -11.73
CA PRO A 36 -6.55 13.25 -10.29
C PRO A 36 -7.81 12.89 -9.50
N GLU A 37 -8.98 12.85 -10.15
CA GLU A 37 -10.26 12.48 -9.53
C GLU A 37 -10.32 11.02 -9.05
N TYR A 38 -9.40 10.17 -9.52
CA TYR A 38 -9.25 8.77 -9.09
C TYR A 38 -8.29 8.60 -7.90
N ALA A 39 -7.61 9.66 -7.46
CA ALA A 39 -6.47 9.53 -6.54
C ALA A 39 -6.83 8.93 -5.18
N GLU A 40 -8.01 9.23 -4.63
CA GLU A 40 -8.48 8.60 -3.39
C GLU A 40 -9.06 7.20 -3.67
N ASP A 41 -9.96 7.11 -4.65
CA ASP A 41 -10.67 5.86 -4.98
C ASP A 41 -9.73 4.73 -5.41
N ILE A 42 -8.57 5.04 -6.01
CA ILE A 42 -7.66 4.02 -6.54
C ILE A 42 -7.17 3.07 -5.45
N VAL A 43 -7.03 3.53 -4.20
CA VAL A 43 -6.59 2.68 -3.08
C VAL A 43 -7.64 1.62 -2.74
N ALA A 44 -8.92 1.99 -2.74
CA ALA A 44 -10.02 1.05 -2.52
C ALA A 44 -10.27 0.17 -3.75
N THR A 45 -10.35 0.78 -4.94
CA THR A 45 -10.73 0.07 -6.17
C THR A 45 -9.65 -0.88 -6.68
N SER A 46 -8.39 -0.69 -6.30
CA SER A 46 -7.33 -1.68 -6.53
C SER A 46 -7.26 -2.77 -5.47
N GLY A 47 -8.21 -2.81 -4.53
CA GLY A 47 -8.28 -3.83 -3.48
C GLY A 47 -7.38 -3.58 -2.27
N PHE A 48 -6.40 -2.67 -2.36
CA PHE A 48 -5.40 -2.46 -1.29
C PHE A 48 -6.00 -2.02 0.05
N ALA A 49 -7.13 -1.31 0.05
CA ALA A 49 -7.84 -0.94 1.28
C ALA A 49 -8.33 -2.15 2.12
N PHE A 50 -8.45 -3.33 1.49
CA PHE A 50 -9.01 -4.55 2.08
C PHE A 50 -7.94 -5.61 2.39
N ARG A 51 -6.68 -5.33 2.05
CA ARG A 51 -5.57 -6.26 2.21
C ARG A 51 -5.02 -6.18 3.63
N MET A 52 -4.81 -7.35 4.24
CA MET A 52 -4.23 -7.44 5.57
C MET A 52 -3.61 -8.82 5.80
N TRP A 53 -2.44 -8.84 6.44
CA TRP A 53 -1.84 -10.05 6.98
C TRP A 53 -0.91 -9.74 8.16
N VAL A 54 -0.65 -10.73 8.99
CA VAL A 54 0.14 -10.57 10.23
C VAL A 54 1.18 -11.67 10.29
N SER A 55 2.46 -11.26 10.28
CA SER A 55 3.56 -12.17 10.58
C SER A 55 3.68 -12.37 12.09
N ALA A 56 4.18 -13.54 12.51
CA ALA A 56 4.26 -13.90 13.92
C ALA A 56 5.13 -12.96 14.78
N ASP A 57 6.07 -12.27 14.14
CA ASP A 57 7.02 -11.33 14.73
C ASP A 57 6.70 -9.86 14.47
N LEU A 58 5.57 -9.57 13.82
CA LEU A 58 5.19 -8.22 13.34
C LEU A 58 6.29 -7.56 12.51
N CYS A 59 7.01 -8.31 11.67
CA CYS A 59 8.01 -7.76 10.78
C CYS A 59 7.39 -6.70 9.84
N PRO A 60 7.82 -5.42 9.90
CA PRO A 60 7.23 -4.35 9.09
C PRO A 60 7.30 -4.62 7.58
N SER A 61 8.42 -5.20 7.11
CA SER A 61 8.61 -5.53 5.71
C SER A 61 7.64 -6.60 5.21
N ALA A 62 7.05 -7.41 6.11
CA ALA A 62 6.02 -8.36 5.74
C ALA A 62 4.86 -7.66 5.06
N THR A 63 4.46 -6.47 5.52
CA THR A 63 3.35 -5.68 4.93
C THR A 63 3.60 -5.27 3.48
N SER A 64 4.85 -5.34 3.02
CA SER A 64 5.30 -4.80 1.73
C SER A 64 5.57 -5.86 0.65
N ILE A 65 5.26 -7.13 0.90
CA ILE A 65 5.51 -8.23 -0.05
C ILE A 65 4.21 -8.93 -0.45
N TRP A 66 4.05 -9.18 -1.75
CA TRP A 66 2.93 -9.94 -2.31
C TRP A 66 3.29 -10.55 -3.66
N SER A 67 2.33 -11.23 -4.29
CA SER A 67 2.46 -11.61 -5.69
C SER A 67 2.44 -10.35 -6.56
N PHE A 68 3.61 -9.74 -6.77
CA PHE A 68 3.72 -8.43 -7.42
C PHE A 68 3.10 -8.40 -8.83
N ASP A 69 3.06 -9.54 -9.54
CA ASP A 69 2.39 -9.64 -10.85
C ASP A 69 0.88 -9.36 -10.79
N CYS A 70 0.24 -9.55 -9.63
CA CYS A 70 -1.17 -9.22 -9.44
C CYS A 70 -1.43 -7.71 -9.32
N GLN A 71 -0.40 -6.89 -9.10
CA GLN A 71 -0.53 -5.45 -8.91
C GLN A 71 -1.12 -4.75 -10.13
N LYS A 72 -0.68 -5.10 -11.34
CA LYS A 72 -1.21 -4.52 -12.57
C LYS A 72 -2.73 -4.75 -12.72
N PRO A 73 -3.23 -5.99 -12.75
CA PRO A 73 -4.67 -6.21 -12.91
C PRO A 73 -5.50 -5.62 -11.76
N TRP A 74 -4.93 -5.51 -10.54
CA TRP A 74 -5.58 -4.82 -9.43
C TRP A 74 -5.69 -3.32 -9.67
N VAL A 75 -4.61 -2.63 -10.05
CA VAL A 75 -4.66 -1.18 -10.36
C VAL A 75 -5.58 -0.92 -11.55
N GLU A 76 -5.55 -1.78 -12.57
CA GLU A 76 -6.45 -1.67 -13.73
C GLU A 76 -7.92 -1.97 -13.39
N ASN A 77 -8.20 -2.55 -12.22
CA ASN A 77 -9.56 -2.64 -11.70
C ASN A 77 -10.16 -1.26 -11.43
N GLY A 78 -9.36 -0.31 -10.95
CA GLY A 78 -9.77 1.07 -10.64
C GLY A 78 -10.03 1.95 -11.86
N GLY A 79 -10.09 1.38 -13.06
CA GLY A 79 -10.43 2.10 -14.29
C GLY A 79 -9.25 2.80 -14.95
N LEU A 80 -8.03 2.62 -14.46
CA LEU A 80 -6.80 3.13 -15.08
C LEU A 80 -6.13 2.04 -15.93
N LEU A 81 -5.25 2.44 -16.85
CA LEU A 81 -4.35 1.55 -17.58
C LEU A 81 -2.93 1.74 -17.04
N CYS A 82 -2.17 0.64 -16.94
CA CYS A 82 -0.78 0.74 -16.50
C CYS A 82 0.15 -0.20 -17.27
N ASP A 83 1.41 0.20 -17.33
CA ASP A 83 2.51 -0.71 -17.65
C ASP A 83 3.14 -1.20 -16.34
N TYR A 84 3.65 -2.43 -16.39
CA TYR A 84 4.28 -3.07 -15.25
C TYR A 84 5.50 -3.87 -15.70
N VAL A 85 6.60 -3.71 -14.97
CA VAL A 85 7.82 -4.49 -15.18
C VAL A 85 8.24 -5.12 -13.87
N GLY A 86 8.17 -6.44 -13.82
CA GLY A 86 8.59 -7.27 -12.68
C GLY A 86 9.85 -8.08 -12.98
N ARG A 87 10.71 -8.23 -11.97
CA ARG A 87 11.76 -9.25 -11.89
C ARG A 87 11.97 -9.63 -10.43
N TYR A 88 11.98 -10.91 -10.14
CA TYR A 88 12.02 -11.46 -8.79
C TYR A 88 13.32 -12.25 -8.52
N TRP A 89 13.38 -12.90 -7.36
CA TRP A 89 14.50 -13.77 -6.99
C TRP A 89 14.77 -14.86 -8.03
N ASN A 90 16.06 -15.21 -8.20
CA ASN A 90 16.52 -16.27 -9.10
C ASN A 90 16.21 -16.03 -10.59
N GLN A 91 16.12 -14.76 -11.00
CA GLN A 91 15.85 -14.33 -12.38
C GLN A 91 16.99 -13.48 -12.97
N GLU A 92 18.24 -13.80 -12.62
CA GLU A 92 19.44 -13.04 -13.00
C GLU A 92 19.62 -12.97 -14.52
N ARG A 93 19.20 -14.02 -15.23
CA ARG A 93 19.33 -14.11 -16.70
C ARG A 93 18.56 -13.02 -17.46
N ILE A 94 17.46 -12.54 -16.89
CA ILE A 94 16.60 -11.51 -17.51
C ILE A 94 16.77 -10.13 -16.86
N GLU A 95 17.73 -9.99 -15.93
CA GLU A 95 17.91 -8.76 -15.14
C GLU A 95 18.08 -7.52 -16.02
N LYS A 96 19.09 -7.56 -16.89
CA LYS A 96 19.45 -6.40 -17.72
C LYS A 96 18.30 -6.01 -18.66
N GLU A 97 17.64 -7.01 -19.24
CA GLU A 97 16.50 -6.80 -20.13
C GLU A 97 15.37 -6.07 -19.40
N LYS A 98 14.97 -6.58 -18.23
CA LYS A 98 13.87 -6.02 -17.44
C LYS A 98 14.21 -4.65 -16.86
N ARG A 99 15.44 -4.42 -16.41
CA ARG A 99 15.87 -3.08 -15.96
C ARG A 99 15.82 -2.06 -17.10
N LEU A 100 16.29 -2.41 -18.30
CA LEU A 100 16.21 -1.51 -19.46
C LEU A 100 14.77 -1.26 -19.91
N GLU A 101 13.89 -2.25 -19.79
CA GLU A 101 12.44 -2.10 -20.01
C GLU A 101 11.83 -1.13 -19.00
N ALA A 102 12.10 -1.31 -17.70
CA ALA A 102 11.62 -0.42 -16.66
C ALA A 102 12.13 1.02 -16.85
N ILE A 103 13.41 1.22 -17.19
CA ILE A 103 13.96 2.55 -17.48
C ILE A 103 13.19 3.24 -18.63
N ARG A 104 12.84 2.50 -19.70
CA ARG A 104 12.04 3.06 -20.81
C ARG A 104 10.63 3.46 -20.34
N ASN A 105 9.98 2.60 -19.56
CA ASN A 105 8.62 2.87 -19.06
C ASN A 105 8.60 4.08 -18.12
N VAL A 106 9.57 4.17 -17.21
CA VAL A 106 9.75 5.34 -16.31
C VAL A 106 9.91 6.62 -17.12
N LYS A 107 10.84 6.66 -18.08
CA LYS A 107 11.06 7.86 -18.91
C LYS A 107 9.81 8.27 -19.67
N SER A 108 9.14 7.31 -20.31
CA SER A 108 7.87 7.52 -21.01
C SER A 108 6.78 8.09 -20.10
N SER A 109 6.69 7.61 -18.86
CA SER A 109 5.76 8.13 -17.84
C SER A 109 6.09 9.57 -17.44
N ILE A 110 7.36 9.84 -17.13
CA ILE A 110 7.85 11.17 -16.79
C ILE A 110 7.65 12.16 -17.95
N ASP A 111 7.83 11.72 -19.19
CA ASP A 111 7.59 12.53 -20.38
C ASP A 111 6.11 12.93 -20.51
N ARG A 112 5.17 12.08 -20.06
CA ARG A 112 3.74 12.42 -19.91
C ARG A 112 3.41 13.25 -18.66
N GLY A 113 4.38 13.48 -17.78
CA GLY A 113 4.18 14.25 -16.55
C GLY A 113 3.73 13.42 -15.34
N ILE A 114 3.81 12.08 -15.41
CA ILE A 114 3.31 11.17 -14.37
C ILE A 114 4.50 10.46 -13.71
N PRO A 115 4.66 10.48 -12.37
CA PRO A 115 5.73 9.75 -11.71
C PRO A 115 5.52 8.24 -11.83
N ALA A 116 6.61 7.47 -11.80
CA ALA A 116 6.55 6.01 -11.76
C ALA A 116 6.56 5.52 -10.32
N ILE A 117 5.74 4.52 -9.99
CA ILE A 117 5.78 3.84 -8.69
C ILE A 117 6.83 2.74 -8.78
N SER A 118 7.73 2.68 -7.80
CA SER A 118 8.80 1.66 -7.76
C SER A 118 9.02 1.14 -6.35
N TRP A 119 9.41 -0.13 -6.29
CA TRP A 119 9.95 -0.77 -5.09
C TRP A 119 11.39 -0.28 -4.79
N ASP A 120 11.77 -0.35 -3.51
CA ASP A 120 13.11 -0.04 -2.99
C ASP A 120 13.57 1.41 -3.25
N ILE A 121 12.66 2.34 -2.95
CA ILE A 121 12.89 3.77 -3.08
C ILE A 121 13.06 4.37 -1.67
N GLY A 122 14.32 4.57 -1.25
CA GLY A 122 14.67 5.22 0.01
C GLY A 122 15.01 4.25 1.15
N VAL A 123 14.15 3.27 1.34
CA VAL A 123 14.32 2.08 2.18
C VAL A 123 13.64 0.92 1.42
N PRO A 124 13.63 -0.33 1.91
CA PRO A 124 12.85 -1.43 1.32
C PRO A 124 11.33 -1.24 1.44
N GLU A 125 10.84 -0.12 0.89
CA GLU A 125 9.46 0.32 0.79
C GLU A 125 9.23 0.89 -0.62
N TRP A 126 7.97 1.19 -0.91
CA TRP A 126 7.56 1.82 -2.15
C TRP A 126 7.78 3.33 -2.11
N GLY A 127 8.08 3.88 -3.28
CA GLY A 127 8.15 5.32 -3.50
C GLY A 127 7.97 5.66 -4.96
N LEU A 128 8.31 6.91 -5.30
CA LEU A 128 8.18 7.42 -6.66
C LEU A 128 9.54 7.67 -7.30
N ILE A 129 9.63 7.41 -8.59
CA ILE A 129 10.60 8.02 -9.48
C ILE A 129 9.92 9.21 -10.14
N THR A 130 10.44 10.41 -9.90
CA THR A 130 9.86 11.71 -10.28
C THR A 130 10.63 12.40 -11.39
N GLY A 131 11.74 11.83 -11.85
CA GLY A 131 12.51 12.41 -12.92
C GLY A 131 13.69 11.56 -13.35
N TYR A 132 14.40 12.02 -14.37
CA TYR A 132 15.57 11.37 -14.92
C TYR A 132 16.54 12.39 -15.53
N ASP A 133 17.83 12.03 -15.60
CA ASP A 133 18.90 12.77 -16.24
C ASP A 133 19.82 11.80 -16.99
N ASP A 134 19.73 11.77 -18.32
CA ASP A 134 20.54 10.86 -19.14
C ASP A 134 22.02 11.22 -19.20
N ALA A 135 22.37 12.49 -18.97
CA ALA A 135 23.77 12.92 -19.06
C ALA A 135 24.61 12.27 -17.97
N ILE A 136 24.00 12.06 -16.79
CA ILE A 136 24.62 11.44 -15.62
C ILE A 136 24.03 10.05 -15.29
N GLN A 137 23.05 9.58 -16.06
CA GLN A 137 22.35 8.30 -15.86
C GLN A 137 21.71 8.14 -14.47
N MET A 138 20.99 9.17 -14.02
CA MET A 138 20.36 9.22 -12.70
C MET A 138 18.84 9.37 -12.81
N PHE A 139 18.13 8.74 -11.89
CA PHE A 139 16.73 9.02 -11.57
C PHE A 139 16.65 10.01 -10.41
N TYR A 140 15.61 10.84 -10.41
CA TYR A 140 15.17 11.58 -9.23
C TYR A 140 14.08 10.78 -8.52
N THR A 141 14.18 10.63 -7.21
CA THR A 141 13.29 9.80 -6.40
C THR A 141 12.62 10.60 -5.29
N LEU A 142 11.41 10.17 -4.93
CA LEU A 142 10.66 10.65 -3.78
C LEU A 142 10.30 9.45 -2.90
N PRO A 143 11.06 9.20 -1.82
CA PRO A 143 10.76 8.14 -0.86
C PRO A 143 9.73 8.59 0.18
N ILE A 144 8.99 7.64 0.75
CA ILE A 144 7.95 7.93 1.76
C ILE A 144 8.52 8.36 3.11
N ASN A 145 9.75 7.93 3.40
CA ASN A 145 10.43 8.16 4.67
C ASN A 145 11.76 8.93 4.48
N ALA A 146 11.78 9.94 3.60
CA ALA A 146 13.00 10.71 3.26
C ALA A 146 13.78 11.24 4.48
N GLU A 147 13.08 11.55 5.57
CA GLU A 147 13.67 12.07 6.83
C GLU A 147 14.17 10.97 7.78
N LYS A 148 13.76 9.70 7.60
CA LYS A 148 14.07 8.57 8.49
C LYS A 148 15.08 7.57 7.92
N ALA A 149 15.63 7.83 6.73
CA ALA A 149 16.69 6.99 6.17
C ALA A 149 17.91 7.01 7.11
N ASP A 150 18.46 5.83 7.42
CA ASP A 150 19.62 5.69 8.31
C ASP A 150 20.79 6.55 7.77
N PRO A 151 21.15 7.65 8.46
CA PRO A 151 22.17 8.59 7.99
C PRO A 151 23.60 8.03 8.09
N THR A 152 23.78 6.80 8.59
CA THR A 152 25.11 6.19 8.75
C THR A 152 25.78 5.78 7.44
N SER A 153 25.03 5.67 6.34
CA SER A 153 25.61 5.48 5.00
C SER A 153 25.61 6.80 4.22
N SER A 154 26.77 7.47 4.20
CA SER A 154 27.02 8.66 3.36
C SER A 154 26.83 8.43 1.85
N ALA A 155 26.62 7.18 1.42
CA ALA A 155 26.36 6.80 0.03
C ALA A 155 24.87 6.68 -0.33
N TYR A 156 23.96 6.73 0.65
CA TYR A 156 22.54 6.54 0.39
C TYR A 156 21.86 7.89 0.07
N ASN A 157 21.91 8.30 -1.19
CA ASN A 157 21.12 9.43 -1.67
C ASN A 157 19.65 8.98 -1.86
N THR A 158 18.77 9.47 -0.99
CA THR A 158 17.32 9.20 -1.03
C THR A 158 16.61 9.97 -2.15
N VAL A 159 17.27 10.98 -2.72
CA VAL A 159 16.71 11.90 -3.73
C VAL A 159 17.15 11.53 -5.14
N GLU A 160 18.28 10.84 -5.30
CA GLU A 160 18.80 10.42 -6.60
C GLU A 160 19.21 8.94 -6.61
N MET A 161 18.97 8.28 -7.73
CA MET A 161 19.25 6.85 -7.90
C MET A 161 19.87 6.56 -9.28
N PRO A 162 21.07 5.98 -9.36
CA PRO A 162 21.64 5.55 -10.64
C PRO A 162 20.72 4.59 -11.40
N TYR A 163 20.65 4.71 -12.74
CA TYR A 163 19.85 3.81 -13.57
C TYR A 163 20.22 2.34 -13.38
N ASP A 164 21.50 2.07 -13.14
CA ASP A 164 22.02 0.72 -13.04
C ASP A 164 21.70 0.02 -11.72
N VAL A 165 21.28 0.75 -10.68
CA VAL A 165 20.86 0.16 -9.40
C VAL A 165 19.35 -0.12 -9.32
N LEU A 166 18.55 0.31 -10.32
CA LEU A 166 17.11 0.04 -10.34
C LEU A 166 16.82 -1.47 -10.28
N GLY A 167 16.15 -1.90 -9.21
CA GLY A 167 15.86 -3.30 -8.91
C GLY A 167 17.06 -4.13 -8.42
N LYS A 168 18.14 -3.48 -7.96
CA LYS A 168 19.37 -4.10 -7.42
C LYS A 168 19.84 -3.51 -6.08
N ARG A 169 18.93 -2.82 -5.39
CA ARG A 169 19.21 -2.21 -4.08
C ARG A 169 19.11 -3.29 -2.98
N GLU A 170 18.72 -2.90 -1.76
CA GLU A 170 18.76 -3.76 -0.58
C GLU A 170 17.97 -5.05 -0.78
N ILE A 171 16.80 -4.97 -1.40
CA ILE A 171 16.02 -6.13 -1.80
C ILE A 171 16.03 -6.21 -3.33
N PRO A 172 16.77 -7.15 -3.94
CA PRO A 172 16.97 -7.22 -5.39
C PRO A 172 15.72 -7.77 -6.09
N ILE A 173 14.65 -7.01 -6.04
CA ILE A 173 13.40 -7.16 -6.78
C ILE A 173 13.23 -5.91 -7.63
N LEU A 174 12.91 -6.08 -8.91
CA LEU A 174 12.43 -4.99 -9.74
C LEU A 174 10.90 -5.05 -9.74
N SER A 175 10.27 -3.97 -9.33
CA SER A 175 8.83 -3.80 -9.47
C SER A 175 8.56 -2.34 -9.77
N VAL A 176 8.17 -2.06 -11.02
CA VAL A 176 7.89 -0.71 -11.50
C VAL A 176 6.52 -0.69 -12.17
N LEU A 177 5.66 0.22 -11.72
CA LEU A 177 4.34 0.47 -12.30
C LEU A 177 4.25 1.92 -12.76
N THR A 178 3.74 2.11 -13.98
CA THR A 178 3.51 3.45 -14.55
C THR A 178 2.09 3.55 -15.08
N ILE A 179 1.40 4.63 -14.75
CA ILE A 179 0.06 4.90 -15.27
C ILE A 179 0.19 5.39 -16.72
N THR A 180 -0.57 4.78 -17.63
CA THR A 180 -0.47 5.01 -19.07
C THR A 180 -1.74 5.61 -19.66
N GLY A 181 -2.89 5.39 -19.02
CA GLY A 181 -4.19 5.71 -19.58
C GLY A 181 -5.32 5.58 -18.57
N LYS A 182 -6.52 5.86 -19.07
CA LYS A 182 -7.80 5.50 -18.45
C LYS A 182 -8.47 4.46 -19.35
N SER A 183 -9.12 3.48 -18.72
CA SER A 183 -9.93 2.46 -19.40
C SER A 183 -11.36 2.94 -19.63
N ASP A 184 -12.11 2.23 -20.45
CA ASP A 184 -13.54 2.48 -20.69
C ASP A 184 -14.47 1.83 -19.65
N LYS A 185 -13.94 1.35 -18.52
CA LYS A 185 -14.74 0.74 -17.46
C LYS A 185 -15.76 1.72 -16.91
N THR A 186 -17.00 1.26 -16.78
CA THR A 186 -18.06 2.01 -16.10
C THR A 186 -17.82 2.05 -14.59
N LYS A 187 -18.52 2.94 -13.88
CA LYS A 187 -18.42 2.99 -12.40
C LYS A 187 -18.92 1.69 -11.78
N GLU A 188 -19.94 1.10 -12.39
CA GLU A 188 -20.55 -0.17 -12.02
C GLU A 188 -19.56 -1.32 -12.19
N ASP A 189 -18.83 -1.39 -13.31
CA ASP A 189 -17.79 -2.40 -13.53
C ASP A 189 -16.65 -2.28 -12.51
N ILE A 190 -16.21 -1.05 -12.23
CA ILE A 190 -15.16 -0.79 -11.22
C ILE A 190 -15.65 -1.24 -9.84
N LEU A 191 -16.88 -0.90 -9.47
CA LEU A 191 -17.47 -1.29 -8.18
C LEU A 191 -17.60 -2.80 -8.05
N HIS A 192 -18.16 -3.48 -9.05
CA HIS A 192 -18.27 -4.93 -9.05
C HIS A 192 -16.90 -5.61 -8.93
N GLY A 193 -15.91 -5.14 -9.70
CA GLY A 193 -14.53 -5.62 -9.59
C GLY A 193 -13.90 -5.33 -8.22
N THR A 194 -14.21 -4.18 -7.62
CA THR A 194 -13.74 -3.79 -6.29
C THR A 194 -14.29 -4.71 -5.21
N ILE A 195 -15.59 -5.00 -5.24
CA ILE A 195 -16.25 -5.94 -4.33
C ILE A 195 -15.61 -7.33 -4.44
N LYS A 196 -15.40 -7.82 -5.67
CA LYS A 196 -14.75 -9.11 -5.92
C LYS A 196 -13.33 -9.17 -5.38
N LEU A 197 -12.52 -8.12 -5.59
CA LEU A 197 -11.17 -8.02 -5.05
C LEU A 197 -11.19 -7.98 -3.53
N ALA A 198 -12.06 -7.15 -2.93
CA ALA A 198 -12.20 -7.02 -1.49
C ALA A 198 -12.51 -8.38 -0.83
N VAL A 199 -13.52 -9.11 -1.34
CA VAL A 199 -13.87 -10.45 -0.86
C VAL A 199 -12.69 -11.41 -1.00
N ASN A 200 -12.00 -11.42 -2.14
CA ASN A 200 -10.84 -12.29 -2.35
C ASN A 200 -9.73 -12.02 -1.32
N HIS A 201 -9.40 -10.75 -1.06
CA HIS A 201 -8.38 -10.38 -0.09
C HIS A 201 -8.78 -10.72 1.35
N LEU A 202 -10.02 -10.40 1.75
CA LEU A 202 -10.52 -10.65 3.10
C LEU A 202 -10.69 -12.14 3.39
N LYS A 203 -10.90 -12.98 2.37
CA LYS A 203 -10.93 -14.44 2.50
C LYS A 203 -9.55 -15.11 2.37
N GLY A 204 -8.47 -14.33 2.40
CA GLY A 204 -7.12 -14.86 2.44
C GLY A 204 -6.55 -15.24 1.06
N GLY A 205 -7.02 -14.62 -0.02
CA GLY A 205 -6.46 -14.76 -1.38
C GLY A 205 -5.04 -14.19 -1.56
N GLU A 206 -4.34 -13.88 -0.48
CA GLU A 206 -2.94 -13.43 -0.49
C GLU A 206 -1.97 -14.61 -0.69
N TRP A 207 -0.82 -14.34 -1.29
CA TRP A 207 0.20 -15.35 -1.61
C TRP A 207 0.96 -15.90 -0.39
N CYS A 208 1.06 -15.13 0.70
CA CYS A 208 1.91 -15.49 1.84
C CYS A 208 1.27 -16.56 2.77
N ASP A 209 2.11 -17.22 3.58
CA ASP A 209 1.71 -18.21 4.59
C ASP A 209 1.33 -17.57 5.94
N ASN A 210 1.44 -16.25 6.05
CA ASN A 210 1.02 -15.51 7.24
C ASN A 210 -0.51 -15.61 7.43
N ALA A 211 -0.97 -15.35 8.65
CA ALA A 211 -2.39 -15.13 8.90
C ALA A 211 -2.85 -13.93 8.04
N LYS A 212 -3.86 -14.13 7.19
CA LYS A 212 -4.20 -13.22 6.08
C LYS A 212 -5.69 -13.04 5.93
N GLY A 213 -6.10 -11.90 5.37
CA GLY A 213 -7.50 -11.50 5.33
C GLY A 213 -8.06 -11.39 6.76
N LEU A 214 -9.25 -11.94 6.99
CA LEU A 214 -9.90 -11.95 8.29
C LEU A 214 -9.11 -12.71 9.36
N ASP A 215 -8.35 -13.75 9.00
CA ASP A 215 -7.52 -14.52 9.95
C ASP A 215 -6.40 -13.67 10.57
N ALA A 216 -6.05 -12.53 9.95
CA ALA A 216 -5.08 -11.60 10.51
C ALA A 216 -5.57 -10.92 11.80
N TYR A 217 -6.89 -10.78 12.01
CA TYR A 217 -7.43 -10.22 13.26
C TYR A 217 -7.12 -11.10 14.48
N PRO A 218 -7.52 -12.39 14.53
CA PRO A 218 -7.14 -13.26 15.63
C PRO A 218 -5.63 -13.30 15.88
N ALA A 219 -4.81 -13.29 14.83
CA ALA A 219 -3.36 -13.28 14.96
C ALA A 219 -2.84 -12.00 15.64
N LEU A 220 -3.33 -10.83 15.23
CA LEU A 220 -2.94 -9.54 15.82
C LEU A 220 -3.48 -9.38 17.25
N ILE A 221 -4.74 -9.77 17.49
CA ILE A 221 -5.38 -9.75 18.80
C ILE A 221 -4.57 -10.58 19.79
N ARG A 222 -4.18 -11.80 19.42
CA ARG A 222 -3.36 -12.69 20.26
C ARG A 222 -2.03 -12.05 20.66
N ILE A 223 -1.43 -11.24 19.78
CA ILE A 223 -0.19 -10.53 20.11
C ILE A 223 -0.42 -9.51 21.22
N PHE A 224 -1.51 -8.75 21.17
CA PHE A 224 -1.88 -7.85 22.26
C PHE A 224 -2.30 -8.62 23.53
N GLU A 225 -2.97 -9.76 23.44
CA GLU A 225 -3.37 -10.50 24.64
C GLU A 225 -2.17 -11.14 25.35
N GLU A 226 -1.26 -11.77 24.59
CA GLU A 226 -0.27 -12.70 25.15
C GLU A 226 1.15 -12.13 25.21
N ASN A 227 1.49 -11.10 24.43
CA ASN A 227 2.88 -10.68 24.23
C ASN A 227 3.11 -9.19 24.56
N PRO A 228 3.28 -8.81 25.84
CA PRO A 228 3.48 -7.42 26.26
C PRO A 228 4.65 -6.72 25.55
N GLY A 229 5.75 -7.43 25.29
CA GLY A 229 6.92 -6.88 24.61
C GLY A 229 6.64 -6.51 23.14
N PHE A 230 5.96 -7.40 22.40
CA PHE A 230 5.53 -7.09 21.03
C PHE A 230 4.43 -6.02 21.02
N ALA A 231 3.47 -6.10 21.94
CA ALA A 231 2.40 -5.12 22.07
C ALA A 231 2.93 -3.70 22.31
N ALA A 232 4.02 -3.53 23.07
CA ALA A 232 4.67 -2.25 23.30
C ALA A 232 5.57 -1.77 22.16
N SER A 233 5.97 -2.67 21.26
CA SER A 233 6.93 -2.37 20.19
C SER A 233 6.41 -1.36 19.16
N TRP A 234 7.35 -0.74 18.46
CA TRP A 234 7.05 0.07 17.28
C TRP A 234 6.39 -0.75 16.16
N ASN A 235 6.71 -2.04 16.05
CA ASN A 235 6.10 -2.92 15.05
C ASN A 235 4.58 -3.02 15.22
N ALA A 236 4.10 -3.14 16.46
CA ALA A 236 2.65 -3.15 16.74
C ALA A 236 1.98 -1.82 16.34
N GLU A 237 2.65 -0.70 16.61
CA GLU A 237 2.20 0.62 16.15
C GLU A 237 2.15 0.71 14.62
N TYR A 238 3.19 0.24 13.93
CA TYR A 238 3.27 0.23 12.47
C TYR A 238 2.13 -0.58 11.84
N PHE A 239 1.82 -1.77 12.38
CA PHE A 239 0.73 -2.61 11.89
C PHE A 239 -0.64 -1.95 12.11
N LEU A 240 -0.89 -1.40 13.30
CA LEU A 240 -2.12 -0.65 13.59
C LEU A 240 -2.26 0.56 12.67
N GLY A 241 -1.19 1.32 12.49
CA GLY A 241 -1.17 2.52 11.67
C GLY A 241 -1.39 2.24 10.18
N THR A 242 -0.69 1.22 9.65
CA THR A 242 -0.75 0.82 8.24
C THR A 242 -2.14 0.36 7.85
N TYR A 243 -2.70 -0.61 8.58
CA TYR A 243 -4.01 -1.15 8.25
C TYR A 243 -5.14 -0.21 8.62
N GLY A 244 -5.03 0.52 9.74
CA GLY A 244 -6.03 1.53 10.13
C GLY A 244 -6.21 2.63 9.09
N ALA A 245 -5.11 3.19 8.56
CA ALA A 245 -5.18 4.21 7.52
C ALA A 245 -5.84 3.71 6.23
N LEU A 246 -5.62 2.44 5.85
CA LEU A 246 -6.25 1.84 4.67
C LEU A 246 -7.78 1.77 4.79
N LYS A 247 -8.33 1.58 6.00
CA LYS A 247 -9.79 1.52 6.22
C LYS A 247 -10.49 2.85 5.93
N GLU A 248 -9.76 3.96 5.99
CA GLU A 248 -10.28 5.27 5.60
C GLU A 248 -10.70 5.29 4.13
N TYR A 249 -9.84 4.75 3.26
CA TYR A 249 -10.09 4.69 1.83
C TYR A 249 -11.28 3.77 1.50
N ALA A 250 -11.48 2.69 2.25
CA ALA A 250 -12.60 1.79 2.08
C ALA A 250 -13.95 2.49 2.36
N TYR A 251 -14.12 3.12 3.52
CA TYR A 251 -15.41 3.74 3.86
C TYR A 251 -15.72 4.94 2.97
N LYS A 252 -14.72 5.78 2.66
CA LYS A 252 -14.91 6.95 1.78
C LYS A 252 -15.35 6.54 0.39
N TYR A 253 -14.75 5.47 -0.14
CA TYR A 253 -15.15 4.94 -1.44
C TYR A 253 -16.60 4.44 -1.41
N PHE A 254 -16.98 3.60 -0.43
CA PHE A 254 -18.35 3.09 -0.34
C PHE A 254 -19.38 4.21 -0.12
N GLU A 255 -19.05 5.23 0.67
CA GLU A 255 -19.90 6.42 0.84
C GLU A 255 -20.08 7.15 -0.49
N LYS A 256 -18.99 7.38 -1.23
CA LYS A 256 -19.00 8.05 -2.54
C LYS A 256 -19.83 7.31 -3.60
N VAL A 257 -19.83 5.98 -3.59
CA VAL A 257 -20.61 5.16 -4.54
C VAL A 257 -22.02 4.82 -4.04
N GLY A 258 -22.43 5.34 -2.87
CA GLY A 258 -23.79 5.15 -2.35
C GLY A 258 -24.05 3.77 -1.74
N MET A 259 -23.00 3.00 -1.41
CA MET A 259 -23.12 1.72 -0.69
C MET A 259 -23.20 1.98 0.82
N ILE A 260 -24.34 2.52 1.26
CA ILE A 260 -24.53 3.07 2.62
C ILE A 260 -24.20 2.06 3.72
N GLU A 261 -24.72 0.83 3.63
CA GLU A 261 -24.47 -0.21 4.63
C GLU A 261 -22.97 -0.54 4.76
N LEU A 262 -22.28 -0.76 3.63
CA LEU A 262 -20.84 -1.01 3.64
C LEU A 262 -20.05 0.20 4.14
N ALA A 263 -20.47 1.43 3.80
CA ALA A 263 -19.83 2.65 4.28
C ALA A 263 -19.93 2.78 5.81
N GLU A 264 -21.09 2.49 6.40
CA GLU A 264 -21.29 2.51 7.85
C GLU A 264 -20.45 1.45 8.55
N ILE A 265 -20.42 0.22 8.02
CA ILE A 265 -19.59 -0.86 8.55
C ILE A 265 -18.11 -0.47 8.52
N TYR A 266 -17.59 -0.03 7.37
CA TYR A 266 -16.17 0.33 7.24
C TYR A 266 -15.80 1.59 8.03
N LYS A 267 -16.74 2.50 8.25
CA LYS A 267 -16.52 3.66 9.15
C LYS A 267 -16.36 3.21 10.60
N ALA A 268 -17.16 2.24 11.05
CA ALA A 268 -17.00 1.64 12.37
C ALA A 268 -15.67 0.87 12.51
N VAL A 269 -15.27 0.13 11.47
CA VAL A 269 -13.95 -0.53 11.39
C VAL A 269 -12.83 0.50 11.50
N PHE A 270 -12.85 1.54 10.67
CA PHE A 270 -11.86 2.62 10.70
C PHE A 270 -11.75 3.24 12.10
N ASN A 271 -12.87 3.63 12.71
CA ASN A 271 -12.86 4.24 14.04
C ASN A 271 -12.25 3.32 15.10
N ALA A 272 -12.53 2.02 15.06
CA ALA A 272 -11.96 1.04 15.98
C ALA A 272 -10.44 0.91 15.81
N TRP A 273 -9.95 0.83 14.57
CA TRP A 273 -8.50 0.80 14.28
C TRP A 273 -7.81 2.10 14.70
N MET A 274 -8.41 3.26 14.45
CA MET A 274 -7.84 4.55 14.82
C MET A 274 -7.76 4.73 16.33
N GLU A 275 -8.78 4.31 17.07
CA GLU A 275 -8.73 4.36 18.53
C GLU A 275 -7.70 3.37 19.08
N ALA A 276 -7.58 2.16 18.51
CA ALA A 276 -6.54 1.20 18.89
C ALA A 276 -5.12 1.76 18.65
N PHE A 277 -4.89 2.38 17.50
CA PHE A 277 -3.64 3.06 17.16
C PHE A 277 -3.34 4.22 18.12
N LYS A 278 -4.35 5.04 18.42
CA LYS A 278 -4.23 6.16 19.37
C LYS A 278 -3.88 5.68 20.77
N ILE A 279 -4.51 4.62 21.26
CA ILE A 279 -4.17 4.02 22.56
C ILE A 279 -2.73 3.53 22.53
N LYS A 280 -2.33 2.77 21.50
CA LYS A 280 -0.97 2.22 21.39
C LYS A 280 0.13 3.30 21.36
N THR A 281 -0.16 4.46 20.78
CA THR A 281 0.81 5.56 20.63
C THR A 281 0.89 6.46 21.86
N ASN A 282 -0.15 6.50 22.70
CA ASN A 282 -0.23 7.42 23.84
C ASN A 282 -0.20 6.73 25.21
N GLU A 283 -0.39 5.41 25.26
CA GLU A 283 -0.47 4.62 26.49
C GLU A 283 0.55 3.47 26.48
N ASP A 284 0.92 2.99 27.67
CA ASP A 284 1.87 1.89 27.83
C ASP A 284 1.21 0.54 27.56
N ALA A 285 1.43 -0.01 26.37
CA ALA A 285 0.92 -1.31 25.99
C ALA A 285 1.62 -2.49 26.72
N THR A 286 2.55 -2.27 27.64
CA THR A 286 2.96 -3.33 28.60
C THR A 286 1.96 -3.53 29.73
N ALA A 287 1.01 -2.61 29.94
CA ALA A 287 -0.09 -2.77 30.89
C ALA A 287 -1.22 -3.65 30.31
N ALA A 288 -1.73 -4.58 31.14
CA ALA A 288 -2.75 -5.55 30.70
C ALA A 288 -4.06 -4.88 30.28
N GLU A 289 -4.53 -3.90 31.04
CA GLU A 289 -5.76 -3.14 30.78
C GLU A 289 -5.71 -2.36 29.44
N VAL A 290 -4.53 -1.83 29.07
CA VAL A 290 -4.31 -1.13 27.81
C VAL A 290 -4.41 -2.11 26.65
N ARG A 291 -3.77 -3.28 26.77
CA ARG A 291 -3.83 -4.31 25.72
C ARG A 291 -5.23 -4.91 25.56
N GLU A 292 -5.96 -5.11 26.66
CA GLU A 292 -7.34 -5.60 26.62
C GLU A 292 -8.25 -4.62 25.86
N ARG A 293 -8.09 -3.32 26.07
CA ARG A 293 -8.81 -2.28 25.31
C ARG A 293 -8.49 -2.33 23.82
N ILE A 294 -7.21 -2.42 23.46
CA ILE A 294 -6.78 -2.56 22.05
C ILE A 294 -7.37 -3.83 21.42
N ALA A 295 -7.24 -4.98 22.09
CA ALA A 295 -7.78 -6.25 21.63
C ALA A 295 -9.31 -6.19 21.43
N SER A 296 -10.04 -5.56 22.34
CA SER A 296 -11.49 -5.37 22.25
C SER A 296 -11.90 -4.54 21.02
N LEU A 297 -11.17 -3.45 20.74
CA LEU A 297 -11.39 -2.63 19.54
C LEU A 297 -11.14 -3.43 18.26
N LEU A 298 -10.03 -4.17 18.20
CA LEU A 298 -9.72 -5.04 17.06
C LEU A 298 -10.76 -6.15 16.87
N ASN A 299 -11.28 -6.72 17.95
CA ASN A 299 -12.35 -7.72 17.89
C ASN A 299 -13.68 -7.12 17.39
N SER A 300 -13.97 -5.86 17.74
CA SER A 300 -15.12 -5.14 17.17
C SER A 300 -14.95 -4.90 15.67
N ALA A 301 -13.75 -4.47 15.24
CA ALA A 301 -13.43 -4.29 13.83
C ALA A 301 -13.52 -5.61 13.05
N TYR A 302 -13.03 -6.71 13.63
CA TYR A 302 -13.10 -8.05 13.07
C TYR A 302 -14.54 -8.45 12.75
N LYS A 303 -15.45 -8.39 13.74
CA LYS A 303 -16.87 -8.73 13.56
C LYS A 303 -17.55 -7.87 12.49
N ASN A 304 -17.20 -6.59 12.42
CA ASN A 304 -17.72 -5.69 11.40
C ASN A 304 -17.20 -6.07 10.00
N GLU A 305 -15.91 -6.37 9.82
CA GLU A 305 -15.40 -6.83 8.52
C GLU A 305 -15.94 -8.22 8.14
N GLU A 306 -16.21 -9.12 9.10
CA GLU A 306 -16.94 -10.37 8.81
C GLU A 306 -18.33 -10.12 8.23
N GLU A 307 -19.05 -9.14 8.78
CA GLU A 307 -20.35 -8.75 8.26
C GLU A 307 -20.23 -8.08 6.87
N ALA A 308 -19.25 -7.19 6.70
CA ALA A 308 -18.96 -6.58 5.40
C ALA A 308 -18.70 -7.63 4.31
N VAL A 309 -17.98 -8.70 4.63
CA VAL A 309 -17.74 -9.81 3.68
C VAL A 309 -19.05 -10.47 3.27
N LYS A 310 -19.97 -10.76 4.19
CA LYS A 310 -21.27 -11.35 3.86
C LYS A 310 -22.10 -10.44 2.94
N VAL A 311 -22.13 -9.14 3.26
CA VAL A 311 -22.81 -8.14 2.43
C VAL A 311 -22.19 -8.10 1.04
N MET A 312 -20.86 -7.99 0.94
CA MET A 312 -20.14 -7.99 -0.34
C MET A 312 -20.33 -9.27 -1.15
N GLU A 313 -20.35 -10.44 -0.51
CA GLU A 313 -20.62 -11.71 -1.19
C GLU A 313 -22.03 -11.76 -1.77
N SER A 314 -23.03 -11.19 -1.07
CA SER A 314 -24.40 -11.11 -1.59
C SER A 314 -24.54 -10.18 -2.81
N LEU A 315 -23.63 -9.21 -2.95
CA LEU A 315 -23.56 -8.27 -4.07
C LEU A 315 -22.71 -8.79 -5.25
N ALA A 316 -21.91 -9.83 -5.03
CA ALA A 316 -20.98 -10.41 -6.01
C ALA A 316 -21.59 -11.56 -6.83
N ILE A 317 -22.85 -11.91 -6.56
CA ILE A 317 -23.65 -12.92 -7.28
C ILE A 317 -24.46 -12.21 -8.37
#